data_AF-A0ABC8R1S3-F1
#
_entry.id   AF-A0ABC8R1S3-F1
#
_cell.length_a   1.000
_cell.length_b   1.000
_cell.length_c   1.000
_cell.angle_alpha   90.00
_cell.angle_beta   90.00
_cell.angle_gamma   90.00
#
_symmetry.space_group_name_H-M   'P 1'
#
loop_
_entity.id
_entity.type
_entity.pdbx_description
1 polymer ?
#
loop_
_entity_poly.entity_id
_entity_poly.type
_entity_poly.pdbx_seq_one_letter_code
_entity_poly.pdbx_strand_id
1 'polypeptide(L)'
;MMLICLENVLVVVDCEIPTFAQQSDRDAIRDILSVTTQNHLLLRLWSMTAVEANMEPNVLSPIYVEIAYLHEISLGGKTVGGFQRAMVKSMTLAAKIPHFHYVEEINCDALVGLKASFQNANSDPDVKHTFLPVLIKSLSLALSRHPLLNGSFNEELHEVTFKGSHNIGIAMATSYGLVVPNIKKVQSLSILEITKELSRLHQLASANKLTPDDISGGTITLSNIGAIGGKFGSPLVNLPEVAIIAIGRIQKVPHFADEGNVYPVSVMTVNIGADHRVLDGAAVARFCNEWKLFIEKPELLMLHMR
;
A
#
# COMPACT_ATOMS: atom_id res chain seq x y z
N MET A 1 10.92 43.73 13.80
CA MET A 1 10.83 42.92 12.56
C MET A 1 9.39 42.51 12.40
N MET A 2 8.70 42.98 11.36
CA MET A 2 7.34 42.53 11.08
C MET A 2 7.41 41.42 10.02
N LEU A 3 7.31 40.18 10.49
CA LEU A 3 7.05 39.03 9.63
C LEU A 3 5.59 39.13 9.20
N ILE A 4 5.33 39.60 7.98
CA ILE A 4 4.01 39.47 7.39
C ILE A 4 3.99 38.12 6.67
N CYS A 5 3.38 37.13 7.31
CA CYS A 5 3.08 35.87 6.68
C CYS A 5 1.74 36.02 5.96
N LEU A 6 1.76 36.21 4.65
CA LEU A 6 0.58 36.08 3.80
C LEU A 6 0.76 34.81 2.99
N GLU A 7 -0.13 33.84 3.26
CA GLU A 7 -0.38 32.60 2.51
C GLU A 7 0.81 32.12 1.65
N ASN A 8 1.88 31.69 2.33
CA ASN A 8 3.04 30.98 1.79
C ASN A 8 4.09 31.80 1.02
N VAL A 9 4.19 33.11 1.22
CA VAL A 9 5.33 33.94 0.73
C VAL A 9 6.06 34.61 1.89
N LEU A 10 7.40 34.51 1.94
CA LEU A 10 8.25 35.25 2.86
C LEU A 10 8.85 36.46 2.13
N VAL A 11 8.37 37.66 2.42
CA VAL A 11 8.93 38.91 1.88
C VAL A 11 9.87 39.52 2.91
N VAL A 12 11.16 39.63 2.59
CA VAL A 12 12.13 40.36 3.40
C VAL A 12 12.17 41.80 2.89
N VAL A 13 11.59 42.71 3.67
CA VAL A 13 11.72 44.15 3.44
C VAL A 13 12.91 44.64 4.26
N ASP A 14 13.89 45.28 3.62
CA ASP A 14 15.04 45.87 4.31
C ASP A 14 14.55 46.85 5.39
N CYS A 15 14.79 46.49 6.65
CA CYS A 15 14.67 47.38 7.78
C CYS A 15 16.04 47.46 8.46
N GLU A 16 16.54 48.67 8.64
CA GLU A 16 17.69 48.93 9.49
C GLU A 16 17.50 48.27 10.86
N ILE A 17 18.51 47.52 11.31
CA ILE A 17 18.48 46.80 12.59
C ILE A 17 18.48 47.85 13.71
N PRO A 18 17.40 47.97 14.53
CA PRO A 18 17.41 48.92 15.62
C PRO A 18 18.42 48.48 16.67
N THR A 19 19.17 49.43 17.20
CA THR A 19 20.35 49.25 18.07
C THR A 19 20.07 48.53 19.41
N PHE A 20 18.80 48.26 19.73
CA PHE A 20 18.32 47.71 21.00
C PHE A 20 18.05 46.19 21.04
N ALA A 21 18.35 45.42 19.97
CA ALA A 21 18.18 43.95 20.00
C ALA A 21 19.29 43.23 20.79
N GLN A 22 18.95 42.18 21.55
CA GLN A 22 19.91 41.35 22.28
C GLN A 22 20.81 40.56 21.32
N GLN A 23 22.05 40.26 21.73
CA GLN A 23 23.10 39.69 20.86
C GLN A 23 22.70 38.34 20.25
N SER A 24 22.00 37.48 21.00
CA SER A 24 21.52 36.17 20.54
C SER A 24 20.57 36.25 19.35
N ASP A 25 19.73 37.29 19.31
CA ASP A 25 18.77 37.50 18.22
C ASP A 25 19.49 37.96 16.95
N ARG A 26 20.61 38.70 17.10
CA ARG A 26 21.45 39.12 15.96
C ARG A 26 22.20 37.95 15.33
N ASP A 27 22.62 36.98 16.15
CA ASP A 27 23.34 35.80 15.68
C ASP A 27 22.38 34.82 14.96
N ALA A 28 21.17 34.61 15.47
CA ALA A 28 20.14 33.81 14.80
C ALA A 28 19.72 34.42 13.44
N ILE A 29 19.59 35.75 13.36
CA ILE A 29 19.29 36.45 12.10
C ILE A 29 20.45 36.32 11.10
N ARG A 30 21.70 36.38 11.56
CA ARG A 30 22.88 36.14 10.72
C ARG A 30 22.95 34.71 10.18
N ASP A 31 22.62 33.72 10.99
CA ASP A 31 22.63 32.32 10.56
C ASP A 31 21.58 32.08 9.46
N ILE A 32 20.38 32.65 9.60
CA ILE A 32 19.33 32.59 8.57
C ILE A 32 19.78 33.26 7.27
N LEU A 33 20.43 34.43 7.34
CA LEU A 33 20.99 35.12 6.17
C LEU A 33 22.16 34.35 5.52
N SER A 34 22.97 33.63 6.31
CA SER A 34 24.10 32.83 5.81
C SER A 34 23.65 31.58 5.04
N VAL A 35 22.57 30.94 5.49
CA VAL A 35 21.94 29.78 4.79
C VAL A 35 21.33 30.23 3.47
N THR A 36 20.80 31.45 3.42
CA THR A 36 20.18 32.01 2.21
C THR A 36 21.23 32.45 1.18
N THR A 37 22.43 32.84 1.62
CA THR A 37 23.53 33.27 0.74
C THR A 37 24.41 32.14 0.19
N GLN A 38 24.43 30.96 0.83
CA GLN A 38 25.15 29.79 0.29
C GLN A 38 24.52 29.17 -0.97
N ASN A 39 23.23 29.41 -1.21
CA ASN A 39 22.53 28.98 -2.43
C ASN A 39 22.45 30.14 -3.44
N HIS A 40 23.58 30.44 -4.07
CA HIS A 40 23.70 31.49 -5.08
C HIS A 40 22.77 31.28 -6.28
N LEU A 41 21.77 32.14 -6.43
CA LEU A 41 21.37 32.77 -7.70
C LEU A 41 20.46 33.96 -7.38
N LEU A 42 20.78 35.13 -7.93
CA LEU A 42 20.09 36.43 -7.83
C LEU A 42 20.64 37.44 -6.80
N LEU A 43 21.92 37.75 -6.86
CA LEU A 43 22.41 39.11 -6.56
C LEU A 43 23.43 39.54 -7.64
N ARG A 44 22.98 39.55 -8.89
CA ARG A 44 23.60 40.33 -9.96
C ARG A 44 22.49 41.03 -10.70
N LEU A 45 22.08 42.19 -10.19
CA LEU A 45 21.56 43.32 -10.96
C LEU A 45 21.46 44.53 -10.02
N TRP A 46 22.02 45.64 -10.49
CA TRP A 46 22.04 47.00 -9.91
C TRP A 46 23.20 47.34 -8.96
N SER A 47 24.40 47.36 -9.53
CA SER A 47 25.28 48.51 -9.33
C SER A 47 24.83 49.63 -10.29
N MET A 48 23.98 50.56 -9.83
CA MET A 48 23.86 51.87 -10.46
C MET A 48 24.27 52.93 -9.44
N THR A 49 25.43 53.52 -9.75
CA THR A 49 25.99 54.77 -9.25
C THR A 49 24.93 55.79 -8.81
N ALA A 50 24.94 56.12 -7.52
CA ALA A 50 24.44 57.40 -7.04
C ALA A 50 25.43 58.49 -7.48
N VAL A 51 25.16 59.09 -8.64
CA VAL A 51 25.76 60.36 -9.06
C VAL A 51 24.61 61.33 -9.31
N GLU A 52 24.51 62.28 -8.37
CA GLU A 52 23.92 63.61 -8.46
C GLU A 52 22.94 63.90 -9.61
N ALA A 53 21.65 63.96 -9.28
CA ALA A 53 20.72 64.83 -9.98
C ALA A 53 19.78 65.47 -8.94
N ASN A 54 20.04 66.75 -8.65
CA ASN A 54 19.11 67.66 -7.99
C ASN A 54 17.72 67.55 -8.66
N MET A 55 16.74 66.96 -7.98
CA MET A 55 15.33 67.10 -8.35
C MET A 55 14.46 67.22 -7.09
N GLU A 56 13.54 68.18 -7.16
CA GLU A 56 12.68 68.68 -6.08
C GLU A 56 11.72 67.64 -5.47
N PRO A 57 11.26 67.86 -4.22
CA PRO A 57 10.49 66.88 -3.46
C PRO A 57 9.01 66.94 -3.84
N ASN A 58 8.60 66.39 -4.99
CA ASN A 58 7.18 66.16 -5.27
C ASN A 58 6.88 65.25 -6.48
N VAL A 59 7.33 64.00 -6.47
CA VAL A 59 6.71 62.93 -7.30
C VAL A 59 6.88 61.57 -6.60
N LEU A 60 5.88 61.14 -5.82
CA LEU A 60 5.76 59.73 -5.44
C LEU A 60 5.04 59.00 -6.57
N SER A 61 5.81 58.43 -7.51
CA SER A 61 5.29 57.41 -8.42
C SER A 61 5.31 56.05 -7.71
N PRO A 62 4.30 55.18 -7.90
CA PRO A 62 4.30 53.86 -7.29
C PRO A 62 5.45 53.04 -7.88
N ILE A 63 6.36 52.60 -7.01
CA ILE A 63 7.43 51.66 -7.34
C ILE A 63 6.75 50.33 -7.71
N TYR A 64 6.76 50.00 -9.00
CA TYR A 64 6.35 48.67 -9.47
C TYR A 64 7.39 47.66 -8.99
N VAL A 65 7.05 46.89 -7.96
CA VAL A 65 7.81 45.69 -7.59
C VAL A 65 7.38 44.59 -8.56
N GLU A 66 8.22 44.33 -9.55
CA GLU A 66 8.05 43.21 -10.47
C GLU A 66 8.30 41.90 -9.69
N ILE A 67 7.22 41.24 -9.28
CA ILE A 67 7.29 39.94 -8.59
C ILE A 67 7.76 38.90 -9.62
N ALA A 68 9.06 38.61 -9.61
CA ALA A 68 9.63 37.51 -10.37
C ALA A 68 9.00 36.20 -9.89
N TYR A 69 8.21 35.55 -10.77
CA TYR A 69 7.69 34.21 -10.54
C TYR A 69 8.86 33.26 -10.24
N LEU A 70 8.86 32.64 -9.06
CA LEU A 70 9.75 31.54 -8.73
C LEU A 70 9.46 30.40 -9.72
N HIS A 71 10.39 30.16 -10.66
CA HIS A 71 10.40 28.94 -11.46
C HIS A 71 10.41 27.73 -10.52
N GLU A 72 9.58 26.73 -10.81
CA GLU A 72 9.57 25.45 -10.07
C GLU A 72 10.99 24.89 -9.96
N ILE A 73 11.51 24.80 -8.73
CA ILE A 73 12.78 24.13 -8.46
C ILE A 73 12.52 22.63 -8.56
N SER A 74 12.77 22.05 -9.73
CA SER A 74 12.73 20.59 -9.91
C SER A 74 13.93 19.96 -9.19
N LEU A 75 13.65 19.18 -8.14
CA LEU A 75 14.65 18.47 -7.33
C LEU A 75 15.30 17.25 -8.05
N GLY A 76 15.16 17.17 -9.38
CA GLY A 76 15.59 16.04 -10.20
C GLY A 76 14.53 14.95 -10.36
N GLY A 77 14.75 14.04 -11.31
CA GLY A 77 13.82 12.94 -11.65
C GLY A 77 14.50 11.58 -11.65
N LYS A 78 13.80 10.55 -11.16
CA LYS A 78 14.22 9.15 -11.26
C LYS A 78 13.45 8.44 -12.37
N THR A 79 14.15 7.87 -13.35
CA THR A 79 13.51 7.04 -14.38
C THR A 79 12.99 5.73 -13.78
N VAL A 80 11.74 5.39 -14.10
CA VAL A 80 11.10 4.13 -13.68
C VAL A 80 11.52 2.99 -14.62
N GLY A 81 12.16 1.96 -14.06
CA GLY A 81 12.69 0.79 -14.79
C GLY A 81 12.32 -0.54 -14.14
N GLY A 82 12.64 -1.66 -14.81
CA GLY A 82 12.47 -3.02 -14.29
C GLY A 82 11.05 -3.31 -13.79
N PHE A 83 10.94 -3.90 -12.59
CA PHE A 83 9.66 -4.23 -11.94
C PHE A 83 8.75 -3.01 -11.73
N GLN A 84 9.32 -1.83 -11.46
CA GLN A 84 8.52 -0.63 -11.25
C GLN A 84 7.78 -0.22 -12.54
N ARG A 85 8.39 -0.44 -13.71
CA ARG A 85 7.72 -0.21 -14.99
C ARG A 85 6.59 -1.22 -15.23
N ALA A 86 6.79 -2.48 -14.85
CA ALA A 86 5.75 -3.51 -14.92
C ALA A 86 4.56 -3.17 -14.00
N MET A 87 4.83 -2.66 -12.80
CA MET A 87 3.82 -2.16 -11.87
C MET A 87 3.01 -1.00 -12.47
N VAL A 88 3.68 0.01 -13.06
CA VAL A 88 2.99 1.13 -13.74
C VAL A 88 2.04 0.62 -14.83
N LYS A 89 2.49 -0.35 -15.65
CA LYS A 89 1.65 -0.95 -16.69
C LYS A 89 0.44 -1.68 -16.09
N SER A 90 0.67 -2.54 -15.10
CA SER A 90 -0.39 -3.34 -14.48
C SER A 90 -1.44 -2.45 -13.79
N MET A 91 -1.00 -1.47 -12.99
CA MET A 91 -1.92 -0.58 -12.27
C MET A 91 -2.69 0.36 -13.18
N THR A 92 -2.08 0.85 -14.27
CA THR A 92 -2.79 1.65 -15.28
C THR A 92 -3.91 0.84 -15.96
N LEU A 93 -3.71 -0.46 -16.17
CA LEU A 93 -4.74 -1.34 -16.71
C LEU A 93 -5.83 -1.63 -15.67
N ALA A 94 -5.44 -1.95 -14.43
CA ALA A 94 -6.38 -2.20 -13.34
C ALA A 94 -7.27 -0.97 -13.05
N ALA A 95 -6.75 0.25 -13.16
CA ALA A 95 -7.51 1.48 -12.95
C ALA A 95 -8.72 1.64 -13.88
N LYS A 96 -8.78 0.92 -15.00
CA LYS A 96 -9.94 0.92 -15.92
C LYS A 96 -11.09 0.03 -15.45
N ILE A 97 -10.83 -0.89 -14.52
CA ILE A 97 -11.82 -1.84 -14.03
C ILE A 97 -12.73 -1.12 -13.01
N PRO A 98 -14.07 -1.24 -13.13
CA PRO A 98 -15.00 -0.83 -12.08
C PRO A 98 -14.81 -1.71 -10.84
N HIS A 99 -14.02 -1.23 -9.88
CA HIS A 99 -13.74 -1.98 -8.65
C HIS A 99 -14.88 -1.87 -7.65
N PHE A 100 -15.36 -3.01 -7.20
CA PHE A 100 -16.18 -3.14 -6.00
C PHE A 100 -15.30 -3.61 -4.85
N HIS A 101 -15.42 -2.98 -3.68
CA HIS A 101 -14.71 -3.38 -2.47
C HIS A 101 -15.71 -3.82 -1.39
N TYR A 102 -15.56 -5.05 -0.92
CA TYR A 102 -16.32 -5.60 0.20
C TYR A 102 -15.40 -5.80 1.40
N VAL A 103 -15.76 -5.21 2.53
CA VAL A 103 -14.94 -5.18 3.75
C VAL A 103 -15.65 -5.95 4.85
N GLU A 104 -14.91 -6.82 5.53
CA GLU A 104 -15.44 -7.63 6.62
C GLU A 104 -14.42 -7.78 7.75
N GLU A 105 -14.91 -7.89 8.97
CA GLU A 105 -14.11 -8.24 10.13
C GLU A 105 -14.34 -9.69 10.53
N ILE A 106 -13.25 -10.41 10.76
CA ILE A 106 -13.25 -11.85 11.00
C ILE A 106 -12.62 -12.14 12.35
N ASN A 107 -13.33 -12.91 13.18
CA ASN A 107 -12.78 -13.43 14.43
C ASN A 107 -11.71 -14.49 14.11
N CYS A 108 -10.53 -14.32 14.68
CA CYS A 108 -9.36 -15.16 14.45
C CYS A 108 -8.87 -15.87 15.71
N ASP A 109 -9.64 -15.91 16.81
CA ASP A 109 -9.19 -16.54 18.06
C ASP A 109 -8.90 -18.03 17.87
N ALA A 110 -9.77 -18.77 17.15
CA ALA A 110 -9.53 -20.17 16.81
C ALA A 110 -8.30 -20.34 15.90
N LEU A 111 -8.12 -19.45 14.93
CA LEU A 111 -6.95 -19.44 14.04
C LEU A 111 -5.64 -19.17 14.82
N VAL A 112 -5.67 -18.28 15.82
CA VAL A 112 -4.56 -18.02 16.73
C VAL A 112 -4.21 -19.25 17.56
N GLY A 113 -5.22 -19.92 18.11
CA GLY A 113 -5.04 -21.20 18.80
C GLY A 113 -4.42 -22.27 17.91
N LEU A 114 -4.93 -22.44 16.68
CA LEU A 114 -4.42 -23.41 15.73
C LEU A 114 -2.95 -23.17 15.36
N LYS A 115 -2.57 -21.92 15.11
CA LYS A 115 -1.17 -21.57 14.85
C LYS A 115 -0.28 -21.96 16.03
N ALA A 116 -0.70 -21.71 17.27
CA ALA A 116 0.07 -22.09 18.45
C ALA A 116 0.24 -23.62 18.54
N SER A 117 -0.82 -24.38 18.27
CA SER A 117 -0.75 -25.85 18.23
C SER A 117 0.22 -26.35 17.16
N PHE A 118 0.20 -25.79 15.94
CA PHE A 118 1.15 -26.15 14.88
C PHE A 118 2.59 -25.80 15.24
N GLN A 119 2.82 -24.66 15.88
CA GLN A 119 4.15 -24.26 16.34
C GLN A 119 4.68 -25.22 17.41
N ASN A 120 3.84 -25.65 18.35
CA ASN A 120 4.24 -26.58 19.41
C ASN A 120 4.49 -28.00 18.90
N ALA A 121 3.74 -28.45 17.90
CA ALA A 121 3.91 -29.75 17.26
C ALA A 121 5.00 -29.75 16.17
N ASN A 122 5.64 -28.61 15.91
CA ASN A 122 6.57 -28.45 14.81
C ASN A 122 7.83 -29.30 15.04
N SER A 123 8.01 -30.32 14.21
CA SER A 123 9.19 -31.21 14.26
C SER A 123 10.32 -30.73 13.34
N ASP A 124 10.03 -29.82 12.41
CA ASP A 124 10.98 -29.32 11.41
C ASP A 124 11.34 -27.85 11.72
N PRO A 125 12.56 -27.55 12.19
CA PRO A 125 12.96 -26.20 12.56
C PRO A 125 12.99 -25.23 11.37
N ASP A 126 13.06 -25.72 10.13
CA ASP A 126 13.09 -24.89 8.93
C ASP A 126 11.68 -24.45 8.49
N VAL A 127 10.62 -25.07 9.03
CA VAL A 127 9.23 -24.74 8.70
C VAL A 127 8.66 -23.72 9.67
N LYS A 128 8.43 -22.49 9.19
CA LYS A 128 7.78 -21.43 9.96
C LYS A 128 6.27 -21.46 9.78
N HIS A 129 5.57 -21.92 10.82
CA HIS A 129 4.10 -21.88 10.87
C HIS A 129 3.60 -20.44 11.08
N THR A 130 2.92 -19.92 10.06
CA THR A 130 2.24 -18.61 10.06
C THR A 130 0.75 -18.80 9.77
N PHE A 131 -0.03 -17.71 9.81
CA PHE A 131 -1.46 -17.76 9.48
C PHE A 131 -1.70 -18.01 7.98
N LEU A 132 -0.80 -17.52 7.12
CA LEU A 132 -1.04 -17.42 5.68
C LEU A 132 -1.30 -18.77 4.99
N PRO A 133 -0.58 -19.87 5.29
CA PRO A 133 -0.87 -21.19 4.71
C PRO A 133 -2.29 -21.70 5.00
N VAL A 134 -2.80 -21.45 6.22
CA VAL A 134 -4.17 -21.84 6.60
C VAL A 134 -5.18 -20.99 5.84
N LEU A 135 -4.94 -19.68 5.73
CA LEU A 135 -5.79 -18.74 4.98
C LEU A 135 -5.84 -19.08 3.48
N ILE A 136 -4.70 -19.48 2.90
CA ILE A 136 -4.60 -19.92 1.50
C ILE A 136 -5.38 -21.22 1.29
N LYS A 137 -5.27 -22.20 2.21
CA LYS A 137 -5.99 -23.46 2.09
C LYS A 137 -7.50 -23.27 2.25
N SER A 138 -7.93 -22.48 3.24
CA SER A 138 -9.35 -22.17 3.44
C SER A 138 -9.93 -21.38 2.27
N LEU A 139 -9.15 -20.46 1.69
CA LEU A 139 -9.53 -19.73 0.47
C LEU A 139 -9.79 -20.69 -0.68
N SER A 140 -8.89 -21.65 -0.93
CA SER A 140 -9.06 -22.67 -1.96
C SER A 140 -10.33 -23.52 -1.79
N LEU A 141 -10.72 -23.84 -0.55
CA LEU A 141 -11.98 -24.53 -0.29
C LEU A 141 -13.19 -23.66 -0.58
N ALA A 142 -13.17 -22.38 -0.18
CA ALA A 142 -14.24 -21.44 -0.49
C ALA A 142 -14.39 -21.21 -2.02
N LEU A 143 -13.28 -21.11 -2.75
CA LEU A 143 -13.27 -20.98 -4.21
C LEU A 143 -13.92 -22.18 -4.91
N SER A 144 -13.78 -23.39 -4.35
CA SER A 144 -14.44 -24.59 -4.89
C SER A 144 -15.96 -24.47 -4.93
N ARG A 145 -16.55 -23.71 -3.99
CA ARG A 145 -18.00 -23.42 -3.92
C ARG A 145 -18.40 -22.17 -4.69
N HIS A 146 -17.45 -21.28 -4.96
CA HIS A 146 -17.64 -20.00 -5.64
C HIS A 146 -16.67 -19.84 -6.83
N PRO A 147 -16.78 -20.68 -7.87
CA PRO A 147 -15.81 -20.73 -8.96
C PRO A 147 -15.73 -19.42 -9.77
N LEU A 148 -16.76 -18.57 -9.71
CA LEU A 148 -16.77 -17.27 -10.38
C LEU A 148 -15.65 -16.33 -9.89
N LEU A 149 -15.26 -16.43 -8.62
CA LEU A 149 -14.13 -15.65 -8.09
C LEU A 149 -12.77 -16.17 -8.59
N ASN A 150 -12.70 -17.43 -9.06
CA ASN A 150 -11.51 -18.04 -9.65
C ASN A 150 -11.59 -18.00 -11.18
N GLY A 151 -11.92 -16.83 -11.73
CA GLY A 151 -12.16 -16.61 -13.15
C GLY A 151 -11.27 -15.53 -13.75
N SER A 152 -11.33 -15.41 -15.06
CA SER A 152 -10.77 -14.28 -15.81
C SER A 152 -11.81 -13.71 -16.74
N PHE A 153 -11.89 -12.39 -16.84
CA PHE A 153 -12.81 -11.70 -17.75
C PHE A 153 -12.10 -11.29 -19.04
N ASN A 154 -12.65 -11.69 -20.18
CA ASN A 154 -12.23 -11.20 -21.49
C ASN A 154 -13.17 -10.07 -21.92
N GLU A 155 -12.66 -8.84 -21.94
CA GLU A 155 -13.43 -7.65 -22.29
C GLU A 155 -13.83 -7.61 -23.77
N GLU A 156 -13.01 -8.15 -24.68
CA GLU A 156 -13.29 -8.15 -26.12
C GLU A 156 -14.41 -9.13 -26.48
N LEU A 157 -14.44 -10.29 -25.82
CA LEU A 157 -15.45 -11.33 -26.05
C LEU A 157 -16.65 -11.23 -25.10
N HIS A 158 -16.57 -10.38 -24.07
CA HIS A 158 -17.53 -10.33 -22.96
C HIS A 158 -17.75 -11.69 -22.27
N GLU A 159 -16.71 -12.51 -22.19
CA GLU A 159 -16.77 -13.87 -21.65
C GLU A 159 -15.98 -14.01 -20.34
N VAL A 160 -16.53 -14.78 -19.41
CA VAL A 160 -15.84 -15.17 -18.18
C VAL A 160 -15.33 -16.59 -18.33
N THR A 161 -14.01 -16.77 -18.22
CA THR A 161 -13.39 -18.09 -18.21
C THR A 161 -13.18 -18.56 -16.77
N PHE A 162 -13.88 -19.60 -16.37
CA PHE A 162 -13.65 -20.28 -15.09
C PHE A 162 -12.35 -21.09 -15.12
N LYS A 163 -11.57 -21.05 -14.04
CA LYS A 163 -10.32 -21.81 -13.92
C LYS A 163 -10.51 -22.94 -12.91
N GLY A 164 -10.22 -24.17 -13.32
CA GLY A 164 -10.31 -25.34 -12.42
C GLY A 164 -9.12 -25.50 -11.47
N SER A 165 -7.99 -24.84 -11.76
CA SER A 165 -6.84 -24.81 -10.85
C SER A 165 -6.89 -23.57 -9.98
N HIS A 166 -6.66 -23.72 -8.67
CA HIS A 166 -6.53 -22.60 -7.75
C HIS A 166 -5.05 -22.22 -7.66
N ASN A 167 -4.62 -21.32 -8.54
CA ASN A 167 -3.27 -20.79 -8.53
C ASN A 167 -3.29 -19.45 -7.79
N ILE A 168 -3.08 -19.51 -6.47
CA ILE A 168 -3.31 -18.36 -5.60
C ILE A 168 -2.04 -17.50 -5.58
N GLY A 169 -2.14 -16.31 -6.15
CA GLY A 169 -1.11 -15.28 -6.15
C GLY A 169 -0.89 -14.72 -4.75
N ILE A 170 0.37 -14.52 -4.36
CA ILE A 170 0.74 -13.94 -3.07
C ILE A 170 1.54 -12.67 -3.34
N ALA A 171 0.95 -11.51 -3.02
CA ALA A 171 1.63 -10.24 -3.21
C ALA A 171 2.77 -10.10 -2.19
N MET A 172 3.99 -9.93 -2.69
CA MET A 172 5.21 -9.84 -1.88
C MET A 172 5.97 -8.54 -2.19
N ALA A 173 6.23 -7.76 -1.15
CA ALA A 173 7.12 -6.60 -1.24
C ALA A 173 8.58 -7.09 -1.17
N THR A 174 9.39 -6.68 -2.16
CA THR A 174 10.83 -6.95 -2.20
C THR A 174 11.61 -5.63 -2.34
N SER A 175 12.92 -5.67 -2.16
CA SER A 175 13.80 -4.52 -2.43
C SER A 175 13.77 -4.05 -3.89
N TYR A 176 13.36 -4.91 -4.81
CA TYR A 176 13.25 -4.62 -6.25
C TYR A 176 11.86 -4.11 -6.65
N GLY A 177 10.87 -4.19 -5.75
CA GLY A 177 9.49 -3.80 -5.99
C GLY A 177 8.48 -4.88 -5.59
N LEU A 178 7.23 -4.66 -5.97
CA LEU A 178 6.13 -5.60 -5.77
C LEU A 178 6.17 -6.73 -6.81
N VAL A 179 6.14 -7.97 -6.35
CA VAL A 179 5.99 -9.17 -7.19
C VAL A 179 4.84 -10.03 -6.67
N VAL A 180 4.20 -10.78 -7.56
CA VAL A 180 3.04 -11.63 -7.21
C VAL A 180 3.29 -13.04 -7.76
N PRO A 181 4.17 -13.84 -7.15
CA PRO A 181 4.24 -15.27 -7.47
C PRO A 181 2.97 -15.98 -7.01
N ASN A 182 2.66 -17.15 -7.57
CA ASN A 182 1.47 -17.91 -7.20
C ASN A 182 1.79 -19.36 -6.84
N ILE A 183 1.10 -19.86 -5.81
CA ILE A 183 1.15 -21.26 -5.39
C ILE A 183 0.23 -22.05 -6.31
N LYS A 184 0.79 -23.02 -7.04
CA LYS A 184 0.04 -23.79 -8.03
C LYS A 184 -0.88 -24.81 -7.38
N LYS A 185 -2.07 -24.98 -7.95
CA LYS A 185 -3.01 -26.07 -7.63
C LYS A 185 -3.24 -26.24 -6.11
N VAL A 186 -3.49 -25.15 -5.39
CA VAL A 186 -3.68 -25.16 -3.92
C VAL A 186 -4.75 -26.16 -3.47
N GLN A 187 -5.76 -26.43 -4.30
CA GLN A 187 -6.79 -27.42 -4.01
C GLN A 187 -6.22 -28.81 -3.70
N SER A 188 -5.11 -29.21 -4.34
CA SER A 188 -4.46 -30.51 -4.14
C SER A 188 -3.32 -30.51 -3.12
N LEU A 189 -3.03 -29.37 -2.48
CA LEU A 189 -1.92 -29.26 -1.53
C LEU A 189 -2.41 -29.31 -0.08
N SER A 190 -1.66 -29.96 0.79
CA SER A 190 -1.79 -29.85 2.24
C SER A 190 -1.30 -28.48 2.75
N ILE A 191 -1.68 -28.11 3.98
CA ILE A 191 -1.20 -26.87 4.61
C ILE A 191 0.33 -26.89 4.75
N LEU A 192 0.93 -28.04 5.01
CA LEU A 192 2.39 -28.17 5.12
C LEU A 192 3.08 -27.95 3.77
N GLU A 193 2.56 -28.51 2.68
CA GLU A 193 3.08 -28.28 1.33
C GLU A 193 2.94 -26.81 0.92
N ILE A 194 1.80 -26.17 1.23
CA ILE A 194 1.62 -24.72 1.03
C ILE A 194 2.66 -23.92 1.82
N THR A 195 2.97 -24.34 3.05
CA THR A 195 3.95 -23.66 3.91
C THR A 195 5.37 -23.75 3.33
N LYS A 196 5.75 -24.92 2.82
CA LYS A 196 7.05 -25.14 2.15
C LYS A 196 7.14 -24.33 0.86
N GLU A 197 6.08 -24.34 0.05
CA GLU A 197 6.04 -23.62 -1.21
C GLU A 197 6.06 -22.10 -1.02
N LEU A 198 5.34 -21.58 -0.02
CA LEU A 198 5.40 -20.17 0.36
C LEU A 198 6.81 -19.76 0.78
N SER A 199 7.50 -20.62 1.55
CA SER A 199 8.89 -20.38 1.97
C SER A 199 9.85 -20.36 0.77
N ARG A 200 9.69 -21.30 -0.18
CA ARG A 200 10.45 -21.33 -1.43
C ARG A 200 10.26 -20.06 -2.24
N LEU A 201 9.00 -19.65 -2.47
CA LEU A 201 8.68 -18.44 -3.23
C LEU A 201 9.22 -17.19 -2.56
N HIS A 202 9.15 -17.10 -1.23
CA HIS A 202 9.70 -15.96 -0.49
C HIS A 202 11.23 -15.87 -0.67
N GLN A 203 11.96 -16.98 -0.53
CA GLN A 203 13.40 -17.00 -0.75
C GLN A 203 13.79 -16.59 -2.17
N LEU A 204 13.08 -17.08 -3.18
CA LEU A 204 13.31 -16.72 -4.58
C LEU A 204 12.97 -15.26 -4.86
N ALA A 205 11.87 -14.74 -4.30
CA ALA A 205 11.48 -13.35 -4.43
C ALA A 205 12.55 -12.41 -3.83
N SER A 206 13.01 -12.70 -2.60
CA SER A 206 14.07 -11.94 -1.95
C SER A 206 15.40 -12.00 -2.71
N ALA A 207 15.70 -13.12 -3.35
CA ALA A 207 16.90 -13.30 -4.18
C ALA A 207 16.75 -12.78 -5.62
N ASN A 208 15.57 -12.28 -6.01
CA ASN A 208 15.22 -11.94 -7.39
C ASN A 208 15.47 -13.08 -8.40
N LYS A 209 15.09 -14.30 -8.01
CA LYS A 209 15.25 -15.55 -8.77
C LYS A 209 13.91 -16.23 -9.09
N LEU A 210 12.80 -15.51 -8.99
CA LEU A 210 11.51 -16.02 -9.43
C LEU A 210 11.55 -16.31 -10.93
N THR A 211 11.04 -17.47 -11.31
CA THR A 211 10.91 -17.87 -12.71
C THR A 211 9.62 -17.30 -13.32
N PRO A 212 9.50 -17.24 -14.67
CA PRO A 212 8.24 -16.88 -15.31
C PRO A 212 7.07 -17.80 -14.91
N ASP A 213 7.35 -19.07 -14.64
CA ASP A 213 6.34 -20.04 -14.20
C ASP A 213 5.83 -19.75 -12.78
N ASP A 214 6.70 -19.24 -11.89
CA ASP A 214 6.30 -18.83 -10.54
C ASP A 214 5.32 -17.65 -10.59
N ILE A 215 5.44 -16.76 -11.58
CA ILE A 215 4.67 -15.51 -11.67
C ILE A 215 3.40 -15.68 -12.50
N SER A 216 3.46 -16.44 -13.60
CA SER A 216 2.36 -16.55 -14.56
C SER A 216 1.22 -17.44 -14.07
N GLY A 217 0.02 -17.28 -14.64
CA GLY A 217 -1.09 -18.20 -14.42
C GLY A 217 -1.78 -18.11 -13.05
N GLY A 218 -1.64 -16.99 -12.34
CA GLY A 218 -2.45 -16.66 -11.17
C GLY A 218 -3.94 -16.58 -11.52
N THR A 219 -4.80 -16.98 -10.59
CA THR A 219 -6.27 -17.00 -10.78
C THR A 219 -7.03 -16.16 -9.75
N ILE A 220 -6.39 -15.87 -8.62
CA ILE A 220 -6.83 -14.92 -7.60
C ILE A 220 -5.63 -14.54 -6.75
N THR A 221 -5.57 -13.29 -6.29
CA THR A 221 -4.44 -12.77 -5.51
C THR A 221 -4.81 -12.53 -4.06
N LEU A 222 -3.91 -12.88 -3.14
CA LEU A 222 -3.93 -12.59 -1.72
C LEU A 222 -2.79 -11.62 -1.37
N SER A 223 -3.12 -10.51 -0.73
CA SER A 223 -2.19 -9.46 -0.33
C SER A 223 -2.21 -9.28 1.18
N ASN A 224 -1.16 -9.76 1.85
CA ASN A 224 -1.03 -9.66 3.30
C ASN A 224 -0.31 -8.35 3.70
N ILE A 225 -1.02 -7.23 3.62
CA ILE A 225 -0.49 -5.94 4.07
C ILE A 225 -0.25 -5.94 5.60
N GLY A 226 -1.02 -6.73 6.35
CA GLY A 226 -0.92 -6.86 7.81
C GLY A 226 0.44 -7.29 8.33
N ALA A 227 1.24 -7.98 7.51
CA ALA A 227 2.63 -8.34 7.82
C ALA A 227 3.54 -7.12 8.00
N ILE A 228 3.30 -6.03 7.26
CA ILE A 228 3.99 -4.75 7.42
C ILE A 228 3.20 -3.91 8.45
N GLY A 229 1.91 -3.71 8.20
CA GLY A 229 1.02 -2.91 9.02
C GLY A 229 -0.25 -2.53 8.26
N GLY A 230 -1.16 -1.84 8.96
CA GLY A 230 -2.44 -1.41 8.39
C GLY A 230 -3.60 -2.35 8.76
N LYS A 231 -4.78 -1.74 8.83
CA LYS A 231 -6.05 -2.43 9.08
C LYS A 231 -6.76 -2.75 7.76
N PHE A 232 -6.79 -1.78 6.87
CA PHE A 232 -7.54 -1.82 5.62
C PHE A 232 -6.71 -1.21 4.50
N GLY A 233 -6.92 -1.69 3.27
CA GLY A 233 -6.47 -1.05 2.04
C GLY A 233 -7.39 -1.47 0.91
N SER A 234 -7.50 -0.67 -0.14
CA SER A 234 -8.32 -0.96 -1.33
C SER A 234 -7.44 -1.60 -2.41
N PRO A 235 -7.34 -2.94 -2.49
CA PRO A 235 -6.49 -3.59 -3.47
C PRO A 235 -7.05 -3.40 -4.88
N LEU A 236 -6.16 -3.29 -5.86
CA LEU A 236 -6.50 -3.29 -7.28
C LEU A 236 -6.32 -4.72 -7.83
N VAL A 237 -7.31 -5.18 -8.59
CA VAL A 237 -7.34 -6.51 -9.20
C VAL A 237 -6.14 -6.70 -10.13
N ASN A 238 -5.47 -7.85 -10.00
CA ASN A 238 -4.32 -8.20 -10.81
C ASN A 238 -4.78 -8.89 -12.10
N LEU A 239 -4.93 -8.13 -13.19
CA LEU A 239 -5.42 -8.65 -14.46
C LEU A 239 -4.59 -9.86 -14.96
N PRO A 240 -5.24 -10.89 -15.53
CA PRO A 240 -6.65 -10.95 -15.93
C PRO A 240 -7.58 -11.55 -14.85
N GLU A 241 -7.17 -11.62 -13.58
CA GLU A 241 -8.02 -12.09 -12.48
C GLU A 241 -9.26 -11.19 -12.32
N VAL A 242 -10.31 -11.70 -11.67
CA VAL A 242 -11.54 -10.93 -11.38
C VAL A 242 -11.66 -10.50 -9.93
N ALA A 243 -10.78 -11.00 -9.05
CA ALA A 243 -10.80 -10.72 -7.62
C ALA A 243 -9.39 -10.66 -7.02
N ILE A 244 -9.22 -9.83 -5.99
CA ILE A 244 -8.04 -9.74 -5.15
C ILE A 244 -8.48 -9.53 -3.70
N ILE A 245 -7.75 -10.09 -2.75
CA ILE A 245 -8.08 -10.01 -1.34
C ILE A 245 -6.91 -9.37 -0.60
N ALA A 246 -7.15 -8.26 0.10
CA ALA A 246 -6.21 -7.68 1.05
C ALA A 246 -6.55 -8.11 2.47
N ILE A 247 -5.53 -8.50 3.24
CA ILE A 247 -5.66 -8.93 4.64
C ILE A 247 -4.89 -7.96 5.54
N GLY A 248 -5.58 -7.41 6.53
CA GLY A 248 -5.03 -6.54 7.55
C GLY A 248 -4.32 -7.28 8.68
N ARG A 249 -3.71 -6.53 9.60
CA ARG A 249 -3.05 -7.10 10.78
C ARG A 249 -4.07 -7.71 11.73
N ILE A 250 -3.81 -8.94 12.21
CA ILE A 250 -4.55 -9.52 13.34
C ILE A 250 -4.22 -8.72 14.60
N GLN A 251 -5.24 -8.19 15.26
CA GLN A 251 -5.11 -7.36 16.46
C GLN A 251 -6.14 -7.77 17.52
N LYS A 252 -5.79 -7.61 18.80
CA LYS A 252 -6.74 -7.78 19.90
C LYS A 252 -7.59 -6.52 20.03
N VAL A 253 -8.91 -6.68 20.00
CA VAL A 253 -9.91 -5.60 20.16
C VAL A 253 -10.92 -5.98 21.24
N PRO A 254 -11.48 -5.00 21.97
CA PRO A 254 -12.58 -5.26 22.91
C PRO A 254 -13.84 -5.65 22.14
N HIS A 255 -14.48 -6.75 22.54
CA HIS A 255 -15.76 -7.22 22.01
C HIS A 255 -16.76 -7.39 23.16
N PHE A 256 -18.04 -7.15 22.89
CA PHE A 256 -19.11 -7.39 23.86
C PHE A 256 -19.58 -8.83 23.78
N ALA A 257 -19.74 -9.47 24.93
CA ALA A 257 -20.48 -10.72 25.07
C ALA A 257 -21.98 -10.43 25.06
N ASP A 258 -22.79 -11.46 24.81
CA ASP A 258 -24.25 -11.34 24.84
C ASP A 258 -24.75 -10.87 26.22
N GLU A 259 -24.04 -11.21 27.29
CA GLU A 259 -24.34 -10.79 28.65
C GLU A 259 -23.82 -9.37 28.99
N GLY A 260 -23.25 -8.64 28.02
CA GLY A 260 -22.77 -7.26 28.18
C GLY A 260 -21.34 -7.10 28.72
N ASN A 261 -20.66 -8.20 29.05
CA ASN A 261 -19.26 -8.17 29.47
C ASN A 261 -18.32 -7.89 28.30
N VAL A 262 -17.21 -7.16 28.53
CA VAL A 262 -16.20 -6.89 27.49
C VAL A 262 -15.05 -7.88 27.60
N TYR A 263 -14.66 -8.52 26.49
CA TYR A 263 -13.54 -9.45 26.43
C TYR A 263 -12.67 -9.23 25.17
N PRO A 264 -11.37 -9.59 25.21
CA PRO A 264 -10.46 -9.34 24.10
C PRO A 264 -10.53 -10.41 23.01
N VAL A 265 -10.93 -10.02 21.80
CA VAL A 265 -11.02 -10.91 20.61
C VAL A 265 -9.91 -10.58 19.62
N SER A 266 -9.30 -11.60 19.01
CA SER A 266 -8.37 -11.41 17.89
C SER A 266 -9.17 -11.19 16.61
N VAL A 267 -9.08 -10.03 16.00
CA VAL A 267 -9.82 -9.68 14.77
C VAL A 267 -8.86 -9.37 13.64
N MET A 268 -9.25 -9.82 12.44
CA MET A 268 -8.59 -9.52 11.18
C MET A 268 -9.60 -8.87 10.24
N THR A 269 -9.24 -7.74 9.65
CA THR A 269 -10.03 -7.12 8.57
C THR A 269 -9.61 -7.71 7.23
N VAL A 270 -10.59 -8.10 6.42
CA VAL A 270 -10.38 -8.50 5.02
C VAL A 270 -11.08 -7.52 4.10
N ASN A 271 -10.45 -7.21 2.97
CA ASN A 271 -11.06 -6.43 1.90
C ASN A 271 -10.94 -7.19 0.58
N ILE A 272 -12.08 -7.49 -0.03
CA ILE A 272 -12.16 -8.15 -1.34
C ILE A 272 -12.40 -7.07 -2.39
N GLY A 273 -11.39 -6.82 -3.23
CA GLY A 273 -11.55 -6.07 -4.46
C GLY A 273 -12.01 -6.99 -5.58
N ALA A 274 -13.08 -6.62 -6.28
CA ALA A 274 -13.70 -7.41 -7.33
C ALA A 274 -13.98 -6.57 -8.58
N ASP A 275 -13.89 -7.19 -9.77
CA ASP A 275 -14.36 -6.59 -11.01
C ASP A 275 -15.90 -6.60 -11.02
N HIS A 276 -16.51 -5.43 -10.81
CA HIS A 276 -17.97 -5.30 -10.68
C HIS A 276 -18.71 -5.55 -12.01
N ARG A 277 -18.00 -5.69 -13.14
CA ARG A 277 -18.58 -6.14 -14.40
C ARG A 277 -18.96 -7.62 -14.37
N VAL A 278 -18.30 -8.41 -13.50
CA VAL A 278 -18.48 -9.87 -13.40
C VAL A 278 -19.07 -10.29 -12.06
N LEU A 279 -18.62 -9.68 -10.97
CA LEU A 279 -19.00 -10.04 -9.62
C LEU A 279 -19.97 -9.00 -9.04
N ASP A 280 -21.17 -9.43 -8.68
CA ASP A 280 -22.09 -8.61 -7.89
C ASP A 280 -21.76 -8.69 -6.39
N GLY A 281 -22.29 -7.73 -5.61
CA GLY A 281 -22.02 -7.65 -4.18
C GLY A 281 -22.52 -8.87 -3.40
N ALA A 282 -23.57 -9.55 -3.86
CA ALA A 282 -24.12 -10.72 -3.19
C ALA A 282 -23.23 -11.96 -3.39
N ALA A 283 -22.63 -12.12 -4.57
CA ALA A 283 -21.66 -13.17 -4.86
C ALA A 283 -20.40 -13.00 -4.00
N VAL A 284 -19.88 -11.78 -3.89
CA VAL A 284 -18.71 -11.46 -3.04
C VAL A 284 -19.03 -11.69 -1.56
N ALA A 285 -20.19 -11.21 -1.07
CA ALA A 285 -20.59 -11.38 0.33
C ALA A 285 -20.78 -12.85 0.71
N ARG A 286 -21.46 -13.66 -0.13
CA ARG A 286 -21.62 -15.10 0.10
C ARG A 286 -20.28 -15.83 0.16
N PHE A 287 -19.39 -15.52 -0.78
CA PHE A 287 -18.03 -16.06 -0.76
C PHE A 287 -17.26 -15.66 0.50
N CYS A 288 -17.35 -14.39 0.91
CA CYS A 288 -16.70 -13.89 2.11
C CYS A 288 -17.20 -14.62 3.36
N ASN A 289 -18.52 -14.84 3.48
CA ASN A 289 -19.12 -15.59 4.58
C ASN A 289 -18.65 -17.05 4.63
N GLU A 290 -18.53 -17.71 3.48
CA GLU A 290 -18.01 -19.08 3.38
C GLU A 290 -16.53 -19.14 3.81
N TRP A 291 -15.71 -18.20 3.34
CA TRP A 291 -14.31 -18.14 3.73
C TRP A 291 -14.12 -17.78 5.21
N LYS A 292 -14.93 -16.83 5.71
CA LYS A 292 -15.01 -16.42 7.12
C LYS A 292 -15.31 -17.63 8.02
N LEU A 293 -16.26 -18.48 7.64
CA LEU A 293 -16.60 -19.70 8.39
C LEU A 293 -15.37 -20.59 8.61
N PHE A 294 -14.56 -20.82 7.57
CA PHE A 294 -13.33 -21.62 7.69
C PHE A 294 -12.22 -20.94 8.49
N ILE A 295 -12.23 -19.62 8.62
CA ILE A 295 -11.25 -18.88 9.43
C ILE A 295 -11.66 -18.90 10.91
N GLU A 296 -12.95 -18.70 11.19
CA GLU A 296 -13.51 -18.71 12.54
C GLU A 296 -13.58 -20.13 13.13
N LYS A 297 -13.71 -21.14 12.27
CA LYS A 297 -13.79 -22.57 12.64
C LYS A 297 -12.85 -23.42 11.78
N PRO A 298 -11.53 -23.28 11.95
CA PRO A 298 -10.55 -23.95 11.08
C PRO A 298 -10.54 -25.48 11.20
N GLU A 299 -11.13 -26.05 12.26
CA GLU A 299 -11.39 -27.49 12.38
C GLU A 299 -12.27 -28.03 11.25
N LEU A 300 -13.14 -27.20 10.66
CA LEU A 300 -13.99 -27.59 9.52
C LEU A 300 -13.18 -27.91 8.26
N LEU A 301 -11.93 -27.42 8.16
CA LEU A 301 -11.03 -27.80 7.08
C LEU A 301 -10.84 -29.33 7.06
N MET A 302 -10.77 -29.99 8.23
CA MET A 302 -10.54 -31.44 8.33
C MET A 302 -11.67 -32.28 7.70
N LEU A 303 -12.90 -31.75 7.62
CA LEU A 303 -14.02 -32.44 6.98
C LEU A 303 -13.91 -32.52 5.46
N HIS A 304 -13.10 -31.62 4.87
CA HIS A 304 -13.05 -31.43 3.42
C HIS A 304 -11.66 -31.64 2.82
N MET A 305 -10.61 -31.70 3.64
CA MET A 305 -9.28 -32.09 3.19
C MET A 305 -9.25 -33.57 2.82
N ARG A 306 -8.62 -33.88 1.70
CA ARG A 306 -8.33 -35.23 1.20
C ARG A 306 -6.83 -35.40 1.03
#